data_AF-A0A6G9CXF3-F1
#
_entry.id   AF-A0A6G9CXF3-F1
#
_cell.length_a   1.000
_cell.length_b   1.000
_cell.length_c   1.000
_cell.angle_alpha   90.00
_cell.angle_beta   90.00
_cell.angle_gamma   90.00
#
_symmetry.space_group_name_H-M   'P 1'
#
loop_
_entity.id
_entity.type
_entity.pdbx_description
1 polymer ?
#
loop_
_entity_poly.entity_id
_entity_poly.type
_entity_poly.pdbx_seq_one_letter_code
_entity_poly.pdbx_strand_id
1 'polypeptide(L)'
;MADGTDDVFVVASVTERRTLISTRVREWCAAGTVESNRPELSDDVALLIAGGYADESTRSILANRRSVGRSFPEIGGFSELRYLTDELARTRRRLLATRIGPVQVVLERRVQALEKRVQSMRSAIVHSNRHFASSVRAIRKDRRDGLHLDVEQREALFAGLTRTPVPAKLPVGLGVVASSGNAALDKLAAQFGKVQGTGVIADAGRRIAEVLDGLVDSEPEGRAGEYDALLYLAGNLFDRIESSSAWHSDHFVIQRNQLDLADEITQIAVDTVALRSILAELDDAAALARDEGTRAGIASRREALGAVWDQLVERVAALARIGDLVARAEDQLSSQRAVAHAASLDSRIDDLLARSGSRELSAANTHYVGDQFDGVEELMFAHRAALYGDIALLTSGNERRAP
;
A
#
# COMPACT_ATOMS: atom_id res chain seq x y z
N MET A 1 48.78 -0.96 2.91
CA MET A 1 48.39 0.23 2.12
C MET A 1 47.59 -0.19 0.88
N ALA A 2 46.42 -0.81 1.08
CA ALA A 2 45.53 -1.24 0.00
C ALA A 2 44.06 -1.11 0.47
N ASP A 3 43.74 0.01 1.09
CA ASP A 3 42.44 0.28 1.73
C ASP A 3 41.74 1.51 1.13
N GLY A 4 42.33 2.14 0.11
CA GLY A 4 41.85 3.41 -0.45
C GLY A 4 41.09 3.30 -1.79
N THR A 5 41.19 2.17 -2.49
CA THR A 5 40.57 2.01 -3.82
C THR A 5 39.14 1.49 -3.74
N ASP A 6 38.82 0.58 -2.81
CA ASP A 6 37.45 0.08 -2.64
C ASP A 6 36.53 1.16 -2.08
N ASP A 7 36.99 1.95 -1.11
CA ASP A 7 36.21 3.04 -0.53
C ASP A 7 35.85 4.13 -1.55
N VAL A 8 36.77 4.45 -2.48
CA VAL A 8 36.51 5.44 -3.54
C VAL A 8 35.50 4.93 -4.56
N PHE A 9 35.56 3.65 -4.94
CA PHE A 9 34.57 3.04 -5.85
C PHE A 9 33.19 2.91 -5.19
N VAL A 10 33.13 2.53 -3.91
CA VAL A 10 31.87 2.45 -3.16
C VAL A 10 31.25 3.85 -3.01
N VAL A 11 32.04 4.87 -2.64
CA VAL A 11 31.55 6.25 -2.49
C VAL A 11 31.09 6.86 -3.82
N ALA A 12 31.81 6.59 -4.92
CA ALA A 12 31.39 7.01 -6.26
C ALA A 12 30.04 6.35 -6.65
N SER A 13 29.89 5.05 -6.42
CA SER A 13 28.64 4.32 -6.70
C SER A 13 27.44 4.80 -5.86
N VAL A 14 27.68 5.18 -4.60
CA VAL A 14 26.64 5.72 -3.70
C VAL A 14 26.20 7.12 -4.15
N THR A 15 27.14 7.93 -4.62
CA THR A 15 26.88 9.29 -5.10
C THR A 15 26.16 9.27 -6.44
N GLU A 16 26.59 8.41 -7.37
CA GLU A 16 25.91 8.19 -8.65
C GLU A 16 24.47 7.70 -8.46
N ARG A 17 24.27 6.71 -7.58
CA ARG A 17 22.92 6.20 -7.26
C ARG A 17 22.04 7.28 -6.64
N ARG A 18 22.58 8.10 -5.74
CA ARG A 18 21.85 9.25 -5.16
C ARG A 18 21.39 10.20 -6.26
N THR A 19 22.30 10.57 -7.16
CA THR A 19 21.98 11.48 -8.28
C THR A 19 20.92 10.89 -9.19
N LEU A 20 21.02 9.59 -9.52
CA LEU A 20 20.03 8.89 -10.34
C LEU A 20 18.63 8.93 -9.70
N ILE A 21 18.52 8.65 -8.39
CA ILE A 21 17.25 8.69 -7.66
C ILE A 21 16.67 10.11 -7.67
N SER A 22 17.46 11.13 -7.33
CA SER A 22 17.00 12.52 -7.35
C SER A 22 16.53 12.96 -8.74
N THR A 23 17.27 12.60 -9.80
CA THR A 23 16.87 12.90 -11.19
C THR A 23 15.55 12.22 -11.55
N ARG A 24 15.38 10.94 -11.21
CA ARG A 24 14.16 10.18 -11.48
C ARG A 24 12.93 10.77 -10.79
N VAL A 25 13.07 11.21 -9.54
CA VAL A 25 11.98 11.85 -8.79
C VAL A 25 11.61 13.19 -9.44
N ARG A 26 12.59 14.02 -9.83
CA ARG A 26 12.34 15.26 -10.57
C ARG A 26 11.59 15.02 -11.87
N GLU A 27 12.03 14.03 -12.67
CA GLU A 27 11.39 13.68 -13.94
C GLU A 27 9.92 13.28 -13.75
N TRP A 28 9.62 12.44 -12.75
CA TRP A 28 8.24 12.04 -12.46
C TRP A 28 7.37 13.21 -11.97
N CYS A 29 7.90 14.06 -11.10
CA CYS A 29 7.15 15.22 -10.62
C CYS A 29 6.90 16.22 -11.75
N ALA A 30 7.90 16.51 -12.58
CA ALA A 30 7.79 17.41 -13.72
C ALA A 30 6.83 16.87 -14.81
N ALA A 31 6.82 15.55 -15.03
CA ALA A 31 5.87 14.93 -15.95
C ALA A 31 4.42 14.98 -15.43
N GLY A 32 4.23 15.10 -14.10
CA GLY A 32 2.90 15.03 -13.48
C GLY A 32 2.20 13.69 -13.71
N THR A 33 2.97 12.66 -14.07
CA THR A 33 2.52 11.30 -14.35
C THR A 33 3.20 10.36 -13.38
N VAL A 34 2.41 9.51 -12.74
CA VAL A 34 2.94 8.39 -11.96
C VAL A 34 2.48 7.10 -12.62
N GLU A 35 3.40 6.15 -12.77
CA GLU A 35 3.14 4.84 -13.38
C GLU A 35 1.87 4.22 -12.79
N SER A 36 0.90 3.89 -13.64
CA SER A 36 -0.43 3.40 -13.26
C SER A 36 -0.42 2.03 -12.57
N ASN A 37 0.71 1.33 -12.57
CA ASN A 37 0.86 0.01 -11.95
C ASN A 37 1.28 0.08 -10.46
N ARG A 38 1.41 1.28 -9.89
CA ARG A 38 1.67 1.43 -8.45
C ARG A 38 0.40 1.21 -7.63
N PRO A 39 0.50 0.59 -6.44
CA PRO A 39 -0.64 0.39 -5.58
C PRO A 39 -1.23 1.72 -5.13
N GLU A 40 -2.54 1.72 -4.87
CA GLU A 40 -3.20 2.86 -4.24
C GLU A 40 -2.63 3.13 -2.84
N LEU A 41 -2.72 4.38 -2.41
CA LEU A 41 -2.22 4.80 -1.10
C LEU A 41 -3.04 4.18 0.02
N SER A 42 -2.36 3.80 1.10
CA SER A 42 -2.99 3.34 2.33
C SER A 42 -3.86 4.42 2.98
N ASP A 43 -4.80 4.01 3.83
CA ASP A 43 -5.65 4.92 4.60
C ASP A 43 -4.81 5.77 5.58
N ASP A 44 -3.73 5.19 6.13
CA ASP A 44 -2.81 5.88 7.04
C ASP A 44 -2.10 7.03 6.34
N VAL A 45 -1.50 6.79 5.18
CA VAL A 45 -0.76 7.83 4.47
C VAL A 45 -1.68 8.88 3.85
N ALA A 46 -2.88 8.48 3.42
CA ALA A 46 -3.91 9.42 2.98
C ALA A 46 -4.32 10.37 4.13
N LEU A 47 -4.43 9.87 5.37
CA LEU A 47 -4.70 10.69 6.55
C LEU A 47 -3.55 11.66 6.86
N LEU A 48 -2.29 11.22 6.74
CA LEU A 48 -1.13 12.09 6.93
C LEU A 48 -1.09 13.22 5.91
N ILE A 49 -1.37 12.91 4.64
CA ILE A 49 -1.46 13.90 3.56
C ILE A 49 -2.65 14.84 3.79
N ALA A 50 -3.79 14.33 4.24
CA ALA A 50 -4.95 15.15 4.62
C ALA A 50 -4.61 16.11 5.77
N GLY A 51 -3.71 15.73 6.68
CA GLY A 51 -3.18 16.60 7.73
C GLY A 51 -2.50 17.87 7.18
N GLY A 52 -1.97 17.83 5.95
CA GLY A 52 -1.43 19.00 5.25
C GLY A 52 -2.47 20.10 4.96
N TYR A 53 -3.75 19.74 4.91
CA TYR A 53 -4.86 20.68 4.71
C TYR A 53 -5.47 21.18 6.03
N ALA A 54 -5.07 20.61 7.16
CA ALA A 54 -5.57 20.99 8.47
C ALA A 54 -4.66 22.05 9.13
N ASP A 55 -5.11 22.64 10.22
CA ASP A 55 -4.30 23.56 11.02
C ASP A 55 -3.32 22.81 11.94
N GLU A 56 -2.36 23.55 12.51
CA GLU A 56 -1.34 22.98 13.40
C GLU A 56 -1.95 22.27 14.62
N SER A 57 -3.05 22.81 15.17
CA SER A 57 -3.71 22.19 16.31
C SER A 57 -4.25 20.79 15.96
N THR A 58 -4.90 20.64 14.81
CA THR A 58 -5.40 19.34 14.33
C THR A 58 -4.28 18.36 14.05
N ARG A 59 -3.17 18.82 13.45
CA ARG A 59 -1.99 17.98 13.18
C ARG A 59 -1.35 17.47 14.47
N SER A 60 -1.20 18.32 15.49
CA SER A 60 -0.65 17.91 16.79
C SER A 60 -1.51 16.81 17.45
N ILE A 61 -2.83 16.93 17.35
CA ILE A 61 -3.76 15.91 17.87
C ILE A 61 -3.64 14.62 17.06
N LEU A 62 -3.51 14.69 15.73
CA LEU A 62 -3.28 13.50 14.90
C LEU A 62 -1.98 12.78 15.27
N ALA A 63 -0.89 13.50 15.45
CA ALA A 63 0.40 12.94 15.88
C ALA A 63 0.27 12.25 17.25
N ASN A 64 -0.37 12.90 18.22
CA ASN A 64 -0.62 12.31 19.54
C ASN A 64 -1.48 11.04 19.44
N ARG A 65 -2.55 11.08 18.64
CA ARG A 65 -3.40 9.91 18.40
C ARG A 65 -2.63 8.74 17.80
N ARG A 66 -1.78 8.98 16.81
CA ARG A 66 -0.91 7.96 16.21
C ARG A 66 0.06 7.38 17.24
N SER A 67 0.72 8.21 18.04
CA SER A 67 1.70 7.77 19.04
C SER A 67 1.11 6.80 20.08
N VAL A 68 -0.19 6.92 20.37
CA VAL A 68 -0.93 6.05 21.32
C VAL A 68 -1.71 4.94 20.60
N GLY A 69 -1.54 4.79 19.27
CA GLY A 69 -2.21 3.75 18.48
C GLY A 69 -3.73 3.92 18.38
N ARG A 70 -4.24 5.15 18.43
CA ARG A 70 -5.67 5.43 18.23
C ARG A 70 -6.00 5.41 16.74
N SER A 71 -6.82 4.45 16.32
CA SER A 71 -7.24 4.33 14.93
C SER A 71 -8.12 5.50 14.46
N PHE A 72 -8.18 5.65 13.14
CA PHE A 72 -9.08 6.55 12.42
C PHE A 72 -10.05 5.70 11.56
N PRO A 73 -11.23 6.22 11.16
CA PRO A 73 -12.10 5.48 10.26
C PRO A 73 -11.42 5.15 8.93
N GLU A 74 -11.38 3.86 8.61
CA GLU A 74 -10.85 3.31 7.36
C GLU A 74 -11.99 3.07 6.36
N ILE A 75 -11.72 3.30 5.08
CA ILE A 75 -12.64 3.02 3.96
C ILE A 75 -12.01 2.12 2.89
N GLY A 76 -10.77 1.66 3.08
CA GLY A 76 -10.09 0.73 2.17
C GLY A 76 -9.54 1.42 0.92
N GLY A 77 -9.09 2.67 1.05
CA GLY A 77 -8.53 3.50 -0.02
C GLY A 77 -9.34 4.79 -0.25
N PHE A 78 -8.68 5.94 -0.12
CA PHE A 78 -9.29 7.25 -0.40
C PHE A 78 -9.28 7.66 -1.88
N SER A 79 -8.79 6.77 -2.76
CA SER A 79 -8.82 6.92 -4.21
C SER A 79 -10.26 7.06 -4.74
N GLU A 80 -11.20 6.23 -4.25
CA GLU A 80 -12.62 6.30 -4.63
C GLU A 80 -13.24 7.64 -4.20
N LEU A 81 -12.94 8.10 -3.00
CA LEU A 81 -13.40 9.41 -2.51
C LEU A 81 -12.90 10.54 -3.41
N ARG A 82 -11.63 10.50 -3.82
CA ARG A 82 -11.07 11.45 -4.78
C ARG A 82 -11.79 11.39 -6.13
N TYR A 83 -11.97 10.21 -6.71
CA TYR A 83 -12.67 10.07 -7.99
C TYR A 83 -14.11 10.61 -7.94
N LEU A 84 -14.83 10.32 -6.86
CA LEU A 84 -16.22 10.77 -6.67
C LEU A 84 -16.31 12.29 -6.51
N THR A 85 -15.38 12.90 -5.79
CA THR A 85 -15.35 14.34 -5.56
C THR A 85 -14.90 15.11 -6.80
N ASP A 86 -13.94 14.57 -7.56
CA ASP A 86 -13.55 15.10 -8.87
C ASP A 86 -14.69 15.00 -9.89
N GLU A 87 -15.42 13.88 -9.91
CA GLU A 87 -16.59 13.72 -10.78
C GLU A 87 -17.71 14.70 -10.41
N LEU A 88 -17.97 14.87 -9.10
CA LEU A 88 -18.93 15.85 -8.60
C LEU A 88 -18.54 17.27 -9.01
N ALA A 89 -17.27 17.64 -8.86
CA ALA A 89 -16.77 18.96 -9.25
C ALA A 89 -16.88 19.21 -10.76
N ARG A 90 -16.51 18.22 -11.60
CA ARG A 90 -16.70 18.28 -13.05
C ARG A 90 -18.18 18.42 -13.42
N THR A 91 -19.04 17.61 -12.83
CA THR A 91 -20.48 17.63 -13.13
C THR A 91 -21.14 18.94 -12.69
N ARG A 92 -20.74 19.51 -11.55
CA ARG A 92 -21.19 20.84 -11.10
C ARG A 92 -20.73 21.94 -12.06
N ARG A 93 -19.48 21.92 -12.52
CA ARG A 93 -18.99 22.88 -13.54
C ARG A 93 -19.81 22.79 -14.83
N ARG A 94 -20.12 21.57 -15.29
CA ARG A 94 -20.98 21.35 -16.47
C ARG A 94 -22.40 21.86 -16.24
N LEU A 95 -22.98 21.60 -15.07
CA LEU A 95 -24.30 22.09 -14.73
C LEU A 95 -24.36 23.64 -14.77
N LEU A 96 -23.34 24.32 -14.24
CA LEU A 96 -23.24 25.78 -14.28
C LEU A 96 -23.05 26.33 -15.70
N ALA A 97 -22.34 25.61 -16.58
CA ALA A 97 -22.15 26.00 -17.97
C ALA A 97 -23.35 25.69 -18.88
N THR A 98 -24.21 24.75 -18.47
CA THR A 98 -25.36 24.29 -19.25
C THR A 98 -26.52 25.29 -19.14
N ARG A 99 -27.15 25.61 -20.27
CA ARG A 99 -28.35 26.47 -20.31
C ARG A 99 -29.61 25.68 -19.97
N ILE A 100 -30.69 26.39 -19.62
CA ILE A 100 -31.99 25.84 -19.23
C ILE A 100 -32.48 24.80 -20.25
N GLY A 101 -32.73 23.57 -19.80
CA GLY A 101 -33.17 22.47 -20.67
C GLY A 101 -33.14 21.09 -20.00
N PRO A 102 -33.49 20.01 -20.73
CA PRO A 102 -33.58 18.66 -20.17
C PRO A 102 -32.22 18.08 -19.74
N VAL A 103 -31.12 18.53 -20.35
CA VAL A 103 -29.74 18.17 -19.92
C VAL A 103 -29.45 18.69 -18.51
N GLN A 104 -29.94 19.88 -18.16
CA GLN A 104 -29.79 20.45 -16.82
C GLN A 104 -30.41 19.53 -15.76
N VAL A 105 -31.64 19.04 -15.98
CA VAL A 105 -32.34 18.14 -15.05
C VAL A 105 -31.58 16.82 -14.84
N VAL A 106 -30.95 16.29 -15.89
CA VAL A 106 -30.13 15.08 -15.80
C VAL A 106 -28.87 15.34 -14.97
N LEU A 107 -28.18 16.45 -15.23
CA LEU A 107 -26.99 16.86 -14.48
C LEU A 107 -27.32 17.14 -13.01
N GLU A 108 -28.43 17.81 -12.70
CA GLU A 108 -28.91 18.03 -11.33
C GLU A 108 -29.12 16.72 -10.57
N ARG A 109 -29.78 15.73 -11.18
CA ARG A 109 -29.95 14.40 -10.59
C ARG A 109 -28.62 13.69 -10.37
N ARG A 110 -27.67 13.80 -11.30
CA ARG A 110 -26.32 13.22 -11.14
C ARG A 110 -25.57 13.88 -9.98
N VAL A 111 -25.62 15.21 -9.89
CA VAL A 111 -25.04 15.97 -8.77
C VAL A 111 -25.63 15.49 -7.44
N GLN A 112 -26.96 15.43 -7.30
CA GLN A 112 -27.62 14.95 -6.09
C GLN A 112 -27.22 13.51 -5.71
N ALA A 113 -27.09 12.62 -6.69
CA ALA A 113 -26.67 11.24 -6.45
C ALA A 113 -25.21 11.16 -5.95
N LEU A 114 -24.30 11.93 -6.56
CA LEU A 114 -22.89 12.02 -6.16
C LEU A 114 -22.76 12.67 -4.77
N GLU A 115 -23.49 13.75 -4.50
CA GLU A 115 -23.55 14.42 -3.19
C GLU A 115 -23.99 13.45 -2.10
N LYS A 116 -25.02 12.64 -2.36
CA LYS A 116 -25.49 11.64 -1.39
C LYS A 116 -24.41 10.61 -1.07
N ARG A 117 -23.63 10.16 -2.06
CA ARG A 117 -22.51 9.23 -1.86
C ARG A 117 -21.39 9.87 -1.04
N VAL A 118 -20.97 11.08 -1.41
CA VAL A 118 -19.95 11.84 -0.67
C VAL A 118 -20.39 12.09 0.78
N GLN A 119 -21.65 12.46 0.98
CA GLN A 119 -22.22 12.70 2.30
C GLN A 119 -22.26 11.42 3.17
N SER A 120 -22.52 10.26 2.55
CA SER A 120 -22.46 8.97 3.24
C SER A 120 -21.05 8.68 3.76
N MET A 121 -20.02 8.84 2.90
CA MET A 121 -18.62 8.67 3.30
C MET A 121 -18.19 9.68 4.38
N ARG A 122 -18.58 10.95 4.20
CA ARG A 122 -18.37 12.01 5.21
C ARG A 122 -18.94 11.62 6.55
N SER A 123 -20.16 11.09 6.57
CA SER A 123 -20.83 10.69 7.82
C SER A 123 -20.10 9.53 8.50
N ALA A 124 -19.67 8.53 7.73
CA ALA A 124 -18.90 7.40 8.22
C ALA A 124 -17.54 7.82 8.83
N ILE A 125 -16.88 8.81 8.22
CA ILE A 125 -15.60 9.34 8.68
C ILE A 125 -15.79 10.30 9.85
N VAL A 126 -16.51 11.40 9.69
CA VAL A 126 -16.57 12.48 10.71
C VAL A 126 -17.32 12.06 11.98
N HIS A 127 -18.38 11.25 11.84
CA HIS A 127 -19.33 10.95 12.93
C HIS A 127 -19.13 9.53 13.51
N SER A 128 -17.95 8.95 13.34
CA SER A 128 -17.68 7.59 13.80
C SER A 128 -17.58 7.48 15.32
N ASN A 129 -18.63 6.96 15.96
CA ASN A 129 -18.65 6.71 17.42
C ASN A 129 -17.64 5.64 17.88
N ARG A 130 -17.09 4.84 16.96
CA ARG A 130 -16.05 3.85 17.26
C ARG A 130 -14.68 4.50 17.46
N HIS A 131 -14.40 5.59 16.75
CA HIS A 131 -13.07 6.19 16.67
C HIS A 131 -12.96 7.49 17.47
N PHE A 132 -14.10 8.14 17.72
CA PHE A 132 -14.17 9.38 18.45
C PHE A 132 -15.05 9.26 19.69
N ALA A 133 -14.61 9.88 20.78
CA ALA A 133 -15.40 9.98 21.99
C ALA A 133 -16.74 10.69 21.74
N SER A 134 -17.83 10.03 22.12
CA SER A 134 -19.20 10.54 22.04
C SER A 134 -19.78 10.98 23.39
N SER A 135 -19.29 10.41 24.51
CA SER A 135 -19.76 10.76 25.86
C SER A 135 -18.95 11.90 26.48
N VAL A 136 -19.60 12.75 27.30
CA VAL A 136 -18.95 13.90 27.97
C VAL A 136 -17.72 13.47 28.78
N ARG A 137 -17.79 12.33 29.47
CA ARG A 137 -16.66 11.79 30.25
C ARG A 137 -15.50 11.38 29.35
N ALA A 138 -15.77 10.69 28.25
CA ALA A 138 -14.75 10.28 27.29
C ALA A 138 -14.12 11.49 26.60
N ILE A 139 -14.93 12.48 26.20
CA ILE A 139 -14.45 13.73 25.58
C ILE A 139 -13.52 14.48 26.53
N ARG A 140 -13.88 14.63 27.81
CA ARG A 140 -13.02 15.28 28.81
C ARG A 140 -11.71 14.53 29.06
N LYS A 141 -11.73 13.20 28.94
CA LYS A 141 -10.52 12.38 29.04
C LYS A 141 -9.64 12.60 27.81
N ASP A 142 -10.18 12.39 26.61
CA ASP A 142 -9.45 12.56 25.36
C ASP A 142 -8.89 13.98 25.21
N ARG A 143 -9.62 15.02 25.65
CA ARG A 143 -9.12 16.40 25.59
C ARG A 143 -7.96 16.64 26.56
N ARG A 144 -7.98 16.02 27.74
CA ARG A 144 -6.87 16.06 28.70
C ARG A 144 -5.64 15.35 28.16
N ASP A 145 -5.86 14.25 27.45
CA ASP A 145 -4.80 13.42 26.88
C ASP A 145 -4.31 13.98 25.52
N GLY A 146 -4.88 15.08 25.01
CA GLY A 146 -4.51 15.69 23.73
C GLY A 146 -4.94 14.86 22.50
N LEU A 147 -5.96 14.02 22.64
CA LEU A 147 -6.43 13.04 21.63
C LEU A 147 -7.80 13.39 21.02
N HIS A 148 -8.49 14.39 21.57
CA HIS A 148 -9.83 14.75 21.13
C HIS A 148 -9.78 15.63 19.88
N LEU A 149 -10.33 15.13 18.77
CA LEU A 149 -10.63 15.93 17.59
C LEU A 149 -12.05 16.49 17.70
N ASP A 150 -12.21 17.80 17.68
CA ASP A 150 -13.51 18.45 17.57
C ASP A 150 -14.13 18.19 16.18
N VAL A 151 -15.44 18.39 16.02
CA VAL A 151 -16.14 18.09 14.75
C VAL A 151 -15.55 18.91 13.60
N GLU A 152 -15.25 20.19 13.82
CA GLU A 152 -14.64 21.07 12.81
C GLU A 152 -13.28 20.55 12.32
N GLN A 153 -12.45 20.03 13.23
CA GLN A 153 -11.15 19.45 12.89
C GLN A 153 -11.32 18.17 12.08
N ARG A 154 -12.31 17.34 12.40
CA ARG A 154 -12.63 16.13 11.60
C ARG A 154 -13.16 16.48 10.22
N GLU A 155 -13.93 17.55 10.08
CA GLU A 155 -14.39 18.07 8.79
C GLU A 155 -13.22 18.60 7.95
N ALA A 156 -12.27 19.31 8.56
CA ALA A 156 -11.06 19.77 7.88
C ALA A 156 -10.23 18.58 7.36
N LEU A 157 -10.08 17.53 8.16
CA LEU A 157 -9.43 16.29 7.73
C LEU A 157 -10.20 15.60 6.61
N PHE A 158 -11.52 15.50 6.70
CA PHE A 158 -12.34 14.96 5.62
C PHE A 158 -12.16 15.75 4.32
N ALA A 159 -12.13 17.09 4.39
CA ALA A 159 -11.86 17.93 3.23
C ALA A 159 -10.48 17.63 2.62
N GLY A 160 -9.45 17.44 3.46
CA GLY A 160 -8.12 16.99 3.03
C GLY A 160 -8.15 15.61 2.37
N LEU A 161 -8.91 14.65 2.91
CA LEU A 161 -9.06 13.30 2.36
C LEU A 161 -9.73 13.28 0.98
N THR A 162 -10.56 14.27 0.65
CA THR A 162 -11.06 14.44 -0.73
C THR A 162 -9.98 14.85 -1.72
N ARG A 163 -8.82 15.30 -1.22
CA ARG A 163 -7.65 15.72 -1.99
C ARG A 163 -6.53 14.69 -1.99
N THR A 164 -6.80 13.46 -1.54
CA THR A 164 -5.83 12.36 -1.63
C THR A 164 -5.29 12.26 -3.05
N PRO A 165 -3.96 12.25 -3.23
CA PRO A 165 -3.37 12.17 -4.55
C PRO A 165 -3.55 10.76 -5.12
N VAL A 166 -3.88 10.70 -6.40
CA VAL A 166 -4.25 9.46 -7.10
C VAL A 166 -3.42 9.41 -8.39
N PRO A 167 -2.90 8.25 -8.79
CA PRO A 167 -2.13 8.17 -10.02
C PRO A 167 -3.05 8.53 -11.18
N ALA A 168 -2.50 9.24 -12.16
CA ALA A 168 -3.21 9.48 -13.39
C ALA A 168 -3.68 8.13 -13.98
N LYS A 169 -4.99 7.94 -14.09
CA LYS A 169 -5.51 6.84 -14.91
C LYS A 169 -5.11 7.15 -16.35
N LEU A 170 -4.12 6.41 -16.88
CA LEU A 170 -3.95 6.35 -18.32
C LEU A 170 -5.29 5.88 -18.92
N PRO A 171 -5.77 6.50 -20.01
CA PRO A 171 -6.91 5.98 -20.73
C PRO A 171 -6.51 4.59 -21.24
N VAL A 172 -6.96 3.55 -20.53
CA VAL A 172 -6.91 2.19 -21.06
C VAL A 172 -7.72 2.24 -22.36
N GLY A 173 -7.05 1.79 -23.43
CA GLY A 173 -7.34 2.17 -24.81
C GLY A 173 -8.79 2.08 -25.24
N LEU A 174 -9.14 3.01 -26.14
CA LEU A 174 -10.16 2.90 -27.18
C LEU A 174 -11.40 2.05 -26.80
N GLY A 175 -12.33 2.72 -26.11
CA GLY A 175 -13.67 2.21 -25.85
C GLY A 175 -13.78 1.45 -24.53
N VAL A 176 -14.80 1.80 -23.75
CA VAL A 176 -15.39 1.00 -22.66
C VAL A 176 -14.96 1.31 -21.21
N VAL A 177 -14.06 2.26 -20.87
CA VAL A 177 -13.83 2.61 -19.43
C VAL A 177 -14.27 4.02 -19.01
N ALA A 178 -14.64 4.90 -19.96
CA ALA A 178 -15.56 6.01 -19.68
C ALA A 178 -17.01 5.53 -19.41
N SER A 179 -17.25 4.21 -19.42
CA SER A 179 -18.60 3.61 -19.44
C SER A 179 -19.22 3.35 -18.06
N SER A 180 -18.51 3.45 -16.94
CA SER A 180 -19.14 3.20 -15.62
C SER A 180 -19.99 4.38 -15.14
N GLY A 181 -19.57 5.62 -15.47
CA GLY A 181 -20.37 6.84 -15.25
C GLY A 181 -21.48 7.01 -16.30
N ASN A 182 -21.17 6.71 -17.56
CA ASN A 182 -22.12 6.82 -18.67
C ASN A 182 -23.17 5.71 -18.68
N ALA A 183 -22.93 4.51 -18.18
CA ALA A 183 -23.95 3.46 -18.13
C ALA A 183 -25.17 3.83 -17.25
N ALA A 184 -25.00 4.70 -16.25
CA ALA A 184 -26.12 5.22 -15.46
C ALA A 184 -26.89 6.31 -16.22
N LEU A 185 -26.18 7.14 -17.00
CA LEU A 185 -26.77 8.15 -17.88
C LEU A 185 -27.44 7.51 -19.10
N ASP A 186 -26.86 6.46 -19.69
CA ASP A 186 -27.42 5.63 -20.76
C ASP A 186 -28.62 4.83 -20.27
N LYS A 187 -28.58 4.31 -19.03
CA LYS A 187 -29.77 3.69 -18.41
C LYS A 187 -30.87 4.71 -18.18
N LEU A 188 -30.55 5.94 -17.78
CA LEU A 188 -31.54 7.00 -17.63
C LEU A 188 -32.06 7.49 -18.99
N ALA A 189 -31.21 7.68 -19.99
CA ALA A 189 -31.58 8.00 -21.36
C ALA A 189 -32.43 6.88 -21.99
N ALA A 190 -32.10 5.62 -21.73
CA ALA A 190 -32.89 4.45 -22.13
C ALA A 190 -34.19 4.32 -21.32
N GLN A 191 -34.22 4.75 -20.06
CA GLN A 191 -35.43 4.77 -19.23
C GLN A 191 -36.38 5.90 -19.66
N PHE A 192 -35.84 7.05 -20.09
CA PHE A 192 -36.61 8.10 -20.78
C PHE A 192 -37.03 7.66 -22.20
N GLY A 193 -36.24 6.83 -22.88
CA GLY A 193 -36.61 6.20 -24.16
C GLY A 193 -37.63 5.07 -24.06
N LYS A 194 -37.88 4.52 -22.86
CA LYS A 194 -38.86 3.45 -22.61
C LYS A 194 -40.28 3.95 -22.29
N VAL A 195 -40.50 5.26 -22.20
CA VAL A 195 -41.84 5.82 -22.18
C VAL A 195 -42.36 5.83 -23.62
N GLN A 196 -43.13 4.79 -23.98
CA GLN A 196 -43.82 4.71 -25.25
C GLN A 196 -44.81 5.87 -25.40
N GLY A 197 -44.39 6.92 -26.10
CA GLY A 197 -45.24 8.06 -26.43
C GLY A 197 -44.53 9.06 -27.34
N THR A 198 -44.77 8.95 -28.64
CA THR A 198 -44.50 9.96 -29.72
C THR A 198 -43.03 10.36 -29.94
N GLY A 199 -42.59 10.38 -31.21
CA GLY A 199 -41.19 10.51 -31.65
C GLY A 199 -40.37 11.71 -31.10
N VAL A 200 -41.04 12.70 -30.52
CA VAL A 200 -40.42 13.89 -29.90
C VAL A 200 -39.54 13.52 -28.67
N ILE A 201 -39.89 12.49 -27.90
CA ILE A 201 -39.15 12.10 -26.68
C ILE A 201 -37.89 11.29 -27.02
N ALA A 202 -37.95 10.42 -28.04
CA ALA A 202 -36.78 9.68 -28.52
C ALA A 202 -35.73 10.60 -29.15
N ASP A 203 -36.18 11.61 -29.91
CA ASP A 203 -35.31 12.64 -30.46
C ASP A 203 -34.72 13.53 -29.36
N ALA A 204 -35.46 13.82 -28.29
CA ALA A 204 -34.93 14.53 -27.13
C ALA A 204 -33.85 13.71 -26.40
N GLY A 205 -34.03 12.41 -26.22
CA GLY A 205 -33.02 11.51 -25.64
C GLY A 205 -31.74 11.44 -26.48
N ARG A 206 -31.86 11.38 -27.80
CA ARG A 206 -30.71 11.42 -28.72
C ARG A 206 -29.96 12.76 -28.67
N ARG A 207 -30.68 13.88 -28.65
CA ARG A 207 -30.08 15.22 -28.51
C ARG A 207 -29.40 15.41 -27.16
N ILE A 208 -29.93 14.83 -26.09
CA ILE A 208 -29.27 14.83 -24.77
C ILE A 208 -27.96 14.04 -24.83
N ALA A 209 -27.96 12.86 -25.46
CA ALA A 209 -26.76 12.06 -25.63
C ALA A 209 -25.70 12.76 -26.50
N GLU A 210 -26.09 13.35 -27.64
CA GLU A 210 -25.19 14.09 -28.53
C GLU A 210 -24.59 15.35 -27.86
N VAL A 211 -25.37 16.06 -27.05
CA VAL A 211 -24.87 17.20 -26.26
C VAL A 211 -23.93 16.73 -25.15
N LEU A 212 -24.23 15.61 -24.49
CA LEU A 212 -23.36 15.02 -23.46
C LEU A 212 -22.04 14.50 -24.05
N ASP A 213 -22.07 13.94 -25.26
CA ASP A 213 -20.89 13.45 -26.00
C ASP A 213 -20.02 14.61 -26.50
N GLY A 214 -20.64 15.71 -26.95
CA GLY A 214 -19.95 16.97 -27.29
C GLY A 214 -19.41 17.76 -26.08
N LEU A 215 -19.79 17.37 -24.85
CA LEU A 215 -19.32 17.93 -23.58
C LEU A 215 -18.24 17.05 -22.92
N VAL A 216 -17.69 16.06 -23.64
CA VAL A 216 -16.50 15.32 -23.19
C VAL A 216 -15.31 16.28 -23.18
N ASP A 217 -14.88 16.65 -21.97
CA ASP A 217 -13.74 17.54 -21.76
C ASP A 217 -12.48 16.96 -22.41
N SER A 218 -11.87 17.73 -23.31
CA SER A 218 -10.47 17.57 -23.73
C SER A 218 -9.53 18.28 -22.76
N GLU A 219 -9.83 18.26 -21.46
CA GLU A 219 -8.77 18.50 -20.47
C GLU A 219 -7.71 17.41 -20.72
N PRO A 220 -6.41 17.68 -20.60
CA PRO A 220 -5.40 16.64 -20.76
C PRO A 220 -5.61 15.55 -19.71
N GLU A 221 -6.45 14.56 -20.07
CA GLU A 221 -6.85 13.44 -19.24
C GLU A 221 -5.58 12.65 -18.89
N GLY A 222 -5.30 12.50 -17.59
CA GLY A 222 -4.18 11.68 -17.14
C GLY A 222 -2.91 12.43 -16.71
N ARG A 223 -3.02 13.67 -16.22
CA ARG A 223 -1.99 14.22 -15.31
C ARG A 223 -2.58 14.41 -13.92
N ALA A 224 -1.88 13.91 -12.91
CA ALA A 224 -2.19 14.24 -11.51
C ALA A 224 -1.91 15.74 -11.24
N GLY A 225 -1.07 16.36 -12.08
CA GLY A 225 -0.41 17.63 -11.77
C GLY A 225 0.88 17.36 -10.99
N GLU A 226 1.79 18.33 -10.98
CA GLU A 226 3.10 18.17 -10.33
C GLU A 226 2.97 17.93 -8.83
N TYR A 227 2.10 18.66 -8.13
CA TYR A 227 1.89 18.54 -6.68
C TYR A 227 1.26 17.21 -6.28
N ASP A 228 0.22 16.75 -6.98
CA ASP A 228 -0.41 15.46 -6.66
C ASP A 228 0.57 14.32 -7.01
N ALA A 229 1.40 14.44 -8.06
CA ALA A 229 2.45 13.46 -8.35
C ALA A 229 3.51 13.40 -7.24
N LEU A 230 3.97 14.55 -6.73
CA LEU A 230 4.90 14.64 -5.61
C LEU A 230 4.34 13.94 -4.36
N LEU A 231 3.10 14.29 -3.97
CA LEU A 231 2.46 13.72 -2.77
C LEU A 231 2.15 12.24 -2.94
N TYR A 232 1.77 11.80 -4.13
CA TYR A 232 1.58 10.38 -4.42
C TYR A 232 2.88 9.61 -4.29
N LEU A 233 3.98 10.12 -4.84
CA LEU A 233 5.30 9.50 -4.73
C LEU A 233 5.75 9.41 -3.27
N ALA A 234 5.63 10.51 -2.51
CA ALA A 234 5.95 10.55 -1.09
C ALA A 234 5.12 9.51 -0.31
N GLY A 235 3.82 9.44 -0.57
CA GLY A 235 2.94 8.49 0.10
C GLY A 235 3.25 7.03 -0.22
N ASN A 236 3.53 6.71 -1.49
CA ASN A 236 3.91 5.35 -1.89
C ASN A 236 5.25 4.93 -1.27
N LEU A 237 6.19 5.87 -1.11
CA LEU A 237 7.47 5.63 -0.45
C LEU A 237 7.29 5.38 1.05
N PHE A 238 6.42 6.15 1.71
CA PHE A 238 6.03 5.90 3.10
C PHE A 238 5.46 4.50 3.27
N ASP A 239 4.45 4.12 2.48
CA ASP A 239 3.81 2.80 2.57
C ASP A 239 4.82 1.67 2.34
N ARG A 240 5.74 1.85 1.39
CA ARG A 240 6.79 0.87 1.09
C ARG A 240 7.80 0.74 2.23
N ILE A 241 8.24 1.85 2.84
CA ILE A 241 9.19 1.81 3.96
C ILE A 241 8.51 1.21 5.18
N GLU A 242 7.30 1.67 5.51
CA GLU A 242 6.57 1.25 6.71
C GLU A 242 6.11 -0.21 6.63
N SER A 243 5.85 -0.76 5.44
CA SER A 243 5.53 -2.19 5.28
C SER A 243 6.75 -3.11 5.29
N SER A 244 7.97 -2.57 5.21
CA SER A 244 9.19 -3.39 5.14
C SER A 244 9.51 -4.05 6.48
N SER A 245 9.77 -5.36 6.45
CA SER A 245 10.21 -6.10 7.64
C SER A 245 11.61 -5.66 8.10
N ALA A 246 12.44 -5.17 7.19
CA ALA A 246 13.75 -4.65 7.50
C ALA A 246 13.65 -3.35 8.29
N TRP A 247 12.75 -2.44 7.90
CA TRP A 247 12.53 -1.17 8.61
C TRP A 247 12.17 -1.38 10.06
N HIS A 248 11.37 -2.41 10.38
CA HIS A 248 10.95 -2.76 11.75
C HIS A 248 11.94 -3.64 12.52
N SER A 249 13.03 -4.09 11.89
CA SER A 249 14.08 -4.87 12.56
C SER A 249 14.91 -4.05 13.54
N ASP A 250 15.67 -4.72 14.40
CA ASP A 250 16.57 -4.06 15.36
C ASP A 250 17.69 -3.25 14.68
N HIS A 251 18.01 -3.56 13.42
CA HIS A 251 19.07 -2.89 12.66
C HIS A 251 18.78 -1.42 12.36
N PHE A 252 17.50 -1.01 12.40
CA PHE A 252 17.08 0.36 12.07
C PHE A 252 16.55 1.15 13.28
N VAL A 253 16.68 0.66 14.51
CA VAL A 253 16.15 1.33 15.72
C VAL A 253 16.66 2.76 15.86
N ILE A 254 17.95 3.01 15.59
CA ILE A 254 18.54 4.35 15.66
C ILE A 254 17.90 5.27 14.62
N GLN A 255 17.76 4.78 13.39
CA GLN A 255 17.18 5.54 12.28
C GLN A 255 15.70 5.83 12.50
N ARG A 256 14.92 4.87 13.04
CA ARG A 256 13.51 5.08 13.42
C ARG A 256 13.35 6.13 14.51
N ASN A 257 14.31 6.27 15.41
CA ASN A 257 14.30 7.31 16.44
C ASN A 257 14.71 8.70 15.89
N GLN A 258 15.45 8.75 14.78
CA GLN A 258 15.92 9.99 14.16
C GLN A 258 14.97 10.52 13.08
N LEU A 259 14.18 9.63 12.47
CA LEU A 259 13.28 9.97 11.38
C LEU A 259 11.86 9.52 11.73
N ASP A 260 11.01 10.50 12.03
CA ASP A 260 9.56 10.28 12.05
C ASP A 260 9.03 10.40 10.62
N LEU A 261 8.82 9.25 9.98
CA LEU A 261 8.25 9.17 8.63
C LEU A 261 6.85 9.80 8.56
N ALA A 262 6.08 9.74 9.65
CA ALA A 262 4.74 10.29 9.68
C ALA A 262 4.78 11.81 9.58
N ASP A 263 5.60 12.42 10.44
CA ASP A 263 5.79 13.86 10.48
C ASP A 263 6.38 14.34 9.15
N GLU A 264 7.39 13.66 8.61
CA GLU A 264 7.99 14.08 7.33
C GLU A 264 6.98 14.12 6.18
N ILE A 265 6.09 13.11 6.06
CA ILE A 265 5.02 13.12 5.05
C ILE A 265 4.02 14.24 5.30
N THR A 266 3.62 14.45 6.56
CA THR A 266 2.71 15.54 6.92
C THR A 266 3.32 16.91 6.61
N GLN A 267 4.60 17.14 6.91
CA GLN A 267 5.29 18.39 6.61
C GLN A 267 5.44 18.61 5.09
N ILE A 268 5.80 17.58 4.32
CA ILE A 268 5.80 17.66 2.85
C ILE A 268 4.42 18.05 2.34
N ALA A 269 3.35 17.47 2.90
CA ALA A 269 1.98 17.81 2.53
C ALA A 269 1.61 19.26 2.89
N VAL A 270 1.94 19.72 4.09
CA VAL A 270 1.72 21.11 4.55
C VAL A 270 2.38 22.11 3.59
N ASP A 271 3.67 21.93 3.32
CA ASP A 271 4.45 22.83 2.47
C ASP A 271 3.94 22.80 1.02
N THR A 272 3.55 21.63 0.52
CA THR A 272 2.96 21.46 -0.82
C THR A 272 1.62 22.19 -0.95
N VAL A 273 0.74 22.05 0.05
CA VAL A 273 -0.57 22.72 0.07
C VAL A 273 -0.40 24.23 0.19
N ALA A 274 0.50 24.70 1.06
CA ALA A 274 0.82 26.11 1.22
C ALA A 274 1.36 26.73 -0.07
N LEU A 275 2.34 26.06 -0.71
CA LEU A 275 2.91 26.49 -2.00
C LEU A 275 1.82 26.62 -3.07
N ARG A 276 0.96 25.60 -3.20
CA ARG A 276 -0.16 25.61 -4.14
C ARG A 276 -1.15 26.74 -3.87
N SER A 277 -1.48 27.01 -2.61
CA SER A 277 -2.38 28.11 -2.23
C SER A 277 -1.80 29.47 -2.59
N ILE A 278 -0.54 29.72 -2.23
CA ILE A 278 0.15 30.98 -2.52
C ILE A 278 0.25 31.20 -4.03
N LEU A 279 0.57 30.17 -4.81
CA LEU A 279 0.63 30.28 -6.26
C LEU A 279 -0.73 30.62 -6.88
N ALA A 280 -1.83 30.04 -6.38
CA ALA A 280 -3.17 30.38 -6.82
C ALA A 280 -3.53 31.85 -6.49
N GLU A 281 -3.20 32.31 -5.27
CA GLU A 281 -3.40 33.71 -4.87
C GLU A 281 -2.58 34.69 -5.72
N LEU A 282 -1.35 34.31 -6.10
CA LEU A 282 -0.51 35.09 -7.01
C LEU A 282 -1.09 35.13 -8.43
N ASP A 283 -1.66 34.03 -8.92
CA ASP A 283 -2.31 33.97 -10.23
C ASP A 283 -3.58 34.86 -10.26
N ASP A 284 -4.39 34.82 -9.20
CA ASP A 284 -5.54 35.70 -9.04
C ASP A 284 -5.11 37.18 -8.97
N ALA A 285 -4.06 37.48 -8.21
CA ALA A 285 -3.50 38.83 -8.14
C ALA A 285 -2.95 39.31 -9.49
N ALA A 286 -2.31 38.43 -10.27
CA ALA A 286 -1.80 38.73 -11.60
C ALA A 286 -2.93 39.04 -12.59
N ALA A 287 -4.04 38.30 -12.51
CA ALA A 287 -5.22 38.53 -13.33
C ALA A 287 -5.91 39.88 -13.05
N LEU A 288 -5.81 40.38 -11.82
CA LEU A 288 -6.37 41.67 -11.40
C LEU A 288 -5.43 42.86 -11.67
N ALA A 289 -4.14 42.60 -11.85
CA ALA A 289 -3.12 43.63 -12.04
C ALA A 289 -3.33 44.41 -13.35
N ARG A 290 -3.39 45.75 -13.25
CA ARG A 290 -3.63 46.64 -14.40
C ARG A 290 -2.36 47.21 -15.03
N ASP A 291 -1.29 47.34 -14.25
CA ASP A 291 0.00 47.88 -14.69
C ASP A 291 1.07 46.80 -14.85
N GLU A 292 2.07 47.08 -15.70
CA GLU A 292 3.17 46.16 -16.03
C GLU A 292 4.11 45.94 -14.83
N GLY A 293 4.33 46.97 -14.00
CA GLY A 293 5.22 46.88 -12.85
C GLY A 293 4.73 45.89 -11.80
N THR A 294 3.43 45.94 -11.49
CA THR A 294 2.77 44.98 -10.59
C THR A 294 2.81 43.57 -11.16
N ARG A 295 2.53 43.39 -12.47
CA ARG A 295 2.62 42.06 -13.13
C ARG A 295 4.04 41.49 -13.07
N ALA A 296 5.06 42.29 -13.36
CA ALA A 296 6.46 41.88 -13.25
C ALA A 296 6.85 41.53 -11.80
N GLY A 297 6.38 42.31 -10.82
CA GLY A 297 6.63 42.04 -9.40
C GLY A 297 5.97 40.75 -8.90
N ILE A 298 4.81 40.38 -9.43
CA ILE A 298 4.13 39.10 -9.12
C ILE A 298 4.87 37.94 -9.79
N ALA A 299 5.25 38.08 -11.07
CA ALA A 299 6.01 37.07 -11.80
C ALA A 299 7.35 36.74 -11.10
N SER A 300 8.08 37.76 -10.62
CA SER A 300 9.31 37.57 -9.86
C SER A 300 9.11 36.81 -8.55
N ARG A 301 8.01 37.07 -7.82
CA ARG A 301 7.66 36.30 -6.61
C ARG A 301 7.33 34.85 -6.93
N ARG A 302 6.61 34.62 -8.03
CA ARG A 302 6.31 33.27 -8.53
C ARG A 302 7.58 32.50 -8.86
N GLU A 303 8.54 33.14 -9.54
CA GLU A 303 9.84 32.53 -9.86
C GLU A 303 10.63 32.18 -8.59
N ALA A 304 10.63 33.06 -7.58
CA ALA A 304 11.30 32.80 -6.31
C ALA A 304 10.75 31.57 -5.56
N LEU A 305 9.46 31.25 -5.73
CA LEU A 305 8.84 30.05 -5.16
C LEU A 305 9.33 28.74 -5.80
N GLY A 306 10.00 28.80 -6.97
CA GLY A 306 10.65 27.64 -7.58
C GLY A 306 11.66 26.96 -6.65
N ALA A 307 12.37 27.73 -5.81
CA ALA A 307 13.29 27.17 -4.82
C ALA A 307 12.59 26.32 -3.75
N VAL A 308 11.35 26.66 -3.38
CA VAL A 308 10.54 25.87 -2.43
C VAL A 308 10.13 24.55 -3.06
N TRP A 309 9.73 24.59 -4.33
CA TRP A 309 9.44 23.38 -5.10
C TRP A 309 10.67 22.45 -5.19
N ASP A 310 11.84 22.99 -5.51
CA ASP A 310 13.08 22.20 -5.59
C ASP A 310 13.42 21.53 -4.25
N GLN A 311 13.23 22.24 -3.13
CA GLN A 311 13.40 21.67 -1.78
C GLN A 311 12.42 20.54 -1.49
N LEU A 312 11.15 20.70 -1.85
CA LEU A 312 10.13 19.66 -1.70
C LEU A 312 10.49 18.40 -2.49
N VAL A 313 10.93 18.56 -3.74
CA VAL A 313 11.36 17.44 -4.58
C VAL A 313 12.58 16.74 -3.97
N GLU A 314 13.53 17.47 -3.41
CA GLU A 314 14.69 16.87 -2.75
C GLU A 314 14.35 16.12 -1.46
N ARG A 315 13.36 16.59 -0.69
CA ARG A 315 12.86 15.85 0.48
C ARG A 315 12.26 14.51 0.06
N VAL A 316 11.45 14.48 -1.00
CA VAL A 316 10.91 13.24 -1.56
C VAL A 316 12.01 12.35 -2.15
N ALA A 317 13.04 12.92 -2.77
CA ALA A 317 14.20 12.16 -3.25
C ALA A 317 15.00 11.54 -2.08
N ALA A 318 15.12 12.23 -0.95
CA ALA A 318 15.72 11.68 0.27
C ALA A 318 14.91 10.50 0.81
N LEU A 319 13.58 10.59 0.85
CA LEU A 319 12.69 9.46 1.18
C LEU A 319 12.86 8.30 0.19
N ALA A 320 12.96 8.58 -1.10
CA ALA A 320 13.17 7.56 -2.12
C ALA A 320 14.50 6.81 -1.91
N ARG A 321 15.53 7.52 -1.47
CA ARG A 321 16.82 6.94 -1.11
C ARG A 321 16.73 6.05 0.13
N ILE A 322 15.96 6.44 1.15
CA ILE A 322 15.72 5.60 2.32
C ILE A 322 14.98 4.33 1.91
N GLY A 323 13.92 4.44 1.10
CA GLY A 323 13.20 3.29 0.57
C GLY A 323 14.08 2.32 -0.22
N ASP A 324 15.02 2.84 -1.02
CA ASP A 324 16.01 2.03 -1.72
C ASP A 324 16.99 1.30 -0.77
N LEU A 325 17.44 1.98 0.29
CA LEU A 325 18.33 1.37 1.30
C LEU A 325 17.63 0.28 2.10
N VAL A 326 16.39 0.55 2.51
CA VAL A 326 15.54 -0.40 3.27
C VAL A 326 15.26 -1.63 2.42
N ALA A 327 14.91 -1.47 1.14
CA ALA A 327 14.67 -2.60 0.24
C ALA A 327 15.92 -3.49 0.08
N ARG A 328 17.11 -2.89 -0.06
CA ARG A 328 18.37 -3.65 -0.12
C ARG A 328 18.67 -4.38 1.18
N ALA A 329 18.41 -3.75 2.32
CA ALA A 329 18.56 -4.39 3.62
C ALA A 329 17.58 -5.56 3.79
N GLU A 330 16.35 -5.43 3.28
CA GLU A 330 15.35 -6.51 3.28
C GLU A 330 15.79 -7.71 2.43
N ASP A 331 16.32 -7.48 1.23
CA ASP A 331 16.88 -8.53 0.39
C ASP A 331 18.03 -9.25 1.10
N GLN A 332 18.92 -8.50 1.76
CA GLN A 332 20.04 -9.08 2.51
C GLN A 332 19.58 -9.89 3.72
N LEU A 333 18.62 -9.39 4.50
CA LEU A 333 18.06 -10.11 5.64
C LEU A 333 17.31 -11.37 5.19
N SER A 334 16.58 -11.30 4.08
CA SER A 334 15.91 -12.46 3.47
C SER A 334 16.91 -13.53 3.04
N SER A 335 18.01 -13.13 2.39
CA SER A 335 19.10 -14.03 2.01
C SER A 335 19.76 -14.70 3.21
N GLN A 336 20.05 -13.93 4.28
CA GLN A 336 20.61 -14.48 5.52
C GLN A 336 19.68 -15.50 6.19
N ARG A 337 18.37 -15.23 6.21
CA ARG A 337 17.37 -16.17 6.74
C ARG A 337 17.31 -17.45 5.92
N ALA A 338 17.39 -17.35 4.59
CA ALA A 338 17.42 -18.51 3.70
C ALA A 338 18.66 -19.38 3.95
N VAL A 339 19.85 -18.78 4.13
CA VAL A 339 21.09 -19.49 4.45
C VAL A 339 21.01 -20.17 5.82
N ALA A 340 20.53 -19.46 6.84
CA ALA A 340 20.36 -20.03 8.19
C ALA A 340 19.36 -21.20 8.18
N HIS A 341 18.29 -21.09 7.39
CA HIS A 341 17.33 -22.17 7.21
C HIS A 341 17.95 -23.39 6.51
N ALA A 342 18.73 -23.18 5.45
CA ALA A 342 19.44 -24.25 4.77
C ALA A 342 20.42 -24.98 5.69
N ALA A 343 21.24 -24.24 6.46
CA ALA A 343 22.17 -24.84 7.43
C ALA A 343 21.45 -25.65 8.53
N SER A 344 20.28 -25.18 8.97
CA SER A 344 19.43 -25.94 9.91
C SER A 344 18.86 -27.22 9.29
N LEU A 345 18.52 -27.20 8.00
CA LEU A 345 18.08 -28.40 7.28
C LEU A 345 19.24 -29.40 7.13
N ASP A 346 20.44 -28.93 6.80
CA ASP A 346 21.63 -29.79 6.67
C ASP A 346 21.94 -30.52 7.97
N SER A 347 21.95 -29.79 9.11
CA SER A 347 22.14 -30.42 10.42
C SER A 347 21.08 -31.49 10.74
N ARG A 348 19.82 -31.26 10.34
CA ARG A 348 18.75 -32.26 10.52
C ARG A 348 18.90 -33.48 9.60
N ILE A 349 19.45 -33.28 8.40
CA ILE A 349 19.78 -34.35 7.46
C ILE A 349 20.94 -35.19 8.03
N ASP A 350 22.00 -34.55 8.53
CA ASP A 350 23.14 -35.23 9.14
C ASP A 350 22.70 -36.09 10.35
N ASP A 351 21.84 -35.55 11.22
CA ASP A 351 21.25 -36.30 12.33
C ASP A 351 20.42 -37.50 11.85
N LEU A 352 19.68 -37.35 10.75
CA LEU A 352 18.89 -38.43 10.18
C LEU A 352 19.78 -39.51 9.56
N LEU A 353 20.84 -39.11 8.84
CA LEU A 353 21.83 -40.03 8.28
C LEU A 353 22.58 -40.79 9.38
N ALA A 354 23.02 -40.11 10.44
CA ALA A 354 23.66 -40.75 11.59
C ALA A 354 22.75 -41.80 12.26
N ARG A 355 21.46 -41.46 12.46
CA ARG A 355 20.48 -42.42 12.98
C ARG A 355 20.22 -43.57 12.00
N SER A 356 20.18 -43.31 10.70
CA SER A 356 20.02 -44.37 9.69
C SER A 356 21.19 -45.36 9.72
N GLY A 357 22.43 -44.87 9.79
CA GLY A 357 23.61 -45.73 9.92
C GLY A 357 23.60 -46.58 11.19
N SER A 358 23.16 -46.03 12.33
CA SER A 358 23.01 -46.83 13.56
C SER A 358 21.94 -47.92 13.45
N ARG A 359 20.86 -47.65 12.70
CA ARG A 359 19.79 -48.62 12.47
C ARG A 359 20.19 -49.70 11.48
N GLU A 360 21.00 -49.36 10.47
CA GLU A 360 21.56 -50.33 9.53
C GLU A 360 22.48 -51.32 10.26
N LEU A 361 23.36 -50.84 11.15
CA LEU A 361 24.18 -51.69 12.02
C LEU A 361 23.33 -52.54 12.97
N SER A 362 22.28 -51.96 13.55
CA SER A 362 21.35 -52.71 14.40
C SER A 362 20.59 -53.78 13.62
N ALA A 363 20.19 -53.50 12.38
CA ALA A 363 19.52 -54.45 11.50
C ALA A 363 20.48 -55.58 11.10
N ALA A 364 21.72 -55.25 10.71
CA ALA A 364 22.76 -56.23 10.42
C ALA A 364 23.07 -57.15 11.62
N ASN A 365 23.17 -56.59 12.82
CA ASN A 365 23.34 -57.38 14.04
C ASN A 365 22.12 -58.26 14.34
N THR A 366 20.91 -57.78 14.09
CA THR A 366 19.68 -58.58 14.25
C THR A 366 19.64 -59.74 13.26
N HIS A 367 20.04 -59.51 12.00
CA HIS A 367 20.21 -60.57 11.01
C HIS A 367 21.26 -61.60 11.43
N TYR A 368 22.45 -61.15 11.84
CA TYR A 368 23.51 -62.03 12.32
C TYR A 368 23.08 -62.88 13.53
N VAL A 369 22.36 -62.29 14.49
CA VAL A 369 21.79 -63.03 15.62
C VAL A 369 20.73 -64.04 15.15
N GLY A 370 19.89 -63.67 14.18
CA GLY A 370 18.94 -64.59 13.53
C GLY A 370 19.65 -65.80 12.92
N ASP A 371 20.72 -65.58 12.16
CA ASP A 371 21.51 -66.66 11.55
C ASP A 371 22.14 -67.59 12.59
N GLN A 372 22.51 -67.08 13.78
CA GLN A 372 22.98 -67.92 14.89
C GLN A 372 21.86 -68.80 15.49
N PHE A 373 20.62 -68.29 15.56
CA PHE A 373 19.48 -69.08 16.04
C PHE A 373 19.18 -70.27 15.12
N ASP A 374 19.27 -70.09 13.80
CA ASP A 374 19.12 -71.19 12.84
C ASP A 374 20.17 -72.29 13.08
N GLY A 375 21.43 -71.91 13.36
CA GLY A 375 22.49 -72.86 13.71
C GLY A 375 22.26 -73.60 15.04
N VAL A 376 21.58 -72.98 16.00
CA VAL A 376 21.21 -73.62 17.29
C VAL A 376 20.07 -74.62 17.10
N GLU A 377 19.12 -74.34 16.22
CA GLU A 377 18.05 -75.29 15.87
C GLU A 377 18.64 -76.59 15.30
N GLU A 378 19.62 -76.48 14.41
CA GLU A 378 20.33 -77.63 13.82
C GLU A 378 21.09 -78.46 14.88
N LEU A 379 21.77 -77.79 15.81
CA LEU A 379 22.43 -78.42 16.96
C LEU A 379 21.44 -79.12 17.90
N MET A 380 20.27 -78.53 18.16
CA MET A 380 19.23 -79.16 18.98
C MET A 380 18.62 -80.38 18.30
N PHE A 381 18.42 -80.35 16.99
CA PHE A 381 18.01 -81.53 16.22
C PHE A 381 19.06 -82.64 16.29
N ALA A 382 20.35 -82.32 16.12
CA ALA A 382 21.43 -83.28 16.24
C ALA A 382 21.52 -83.89 17.66
N HIS A 383 21.37 -83.06 18.69
CA HIS A 383 21.41 -83.53 20.08
C HIS A 383 20.19 -84.39 20.43
N ARG A 384 19.01 -84.03 19.94
CA ARG A 384 17.79 -84.84 20.09
C ARG A 384 17.93 -86.19 19.36
N ALA A 385 18.50 -86.21 18.17
CA ALA A 385 18.77 -87.43 17.43
C ALA A 385 19.76 -88.34 18.17
N ALA A 386 20.83 -87.76 18.74
CA ALA A 386 21.78 -88.48 19.58
C ALA A 386 21.12 -89.07 20.83
N LEU A 387 20.33 -88.28 21.56
CA LEU A 387 19.57 -88.74 22.73
C LEU A 387 18.58 -89.87 22.40
N TYR A 388 17.85 -89.78 21.29
CA TYR A 388 16.97 -90.88 20.85
C TYR A 388 17.77 -92.13 20.46
N GLY A 389 18.95 -91.97 19.85
CA GLY A 389 19.87 -93.07 19.58
C GLY A 389 20.34 -93.76 20.86
N ASP A 390 20.78 -92.98 21.85
CA ASP A 390 21.23 -93.50 23.16
C ASP A 390 20.09 -94.20 23.91
N ILE A 391 18.89 -93.63 23.91
CA ILE A 391 17.71 -94.26 24.51
C ILE A 391 17.38 -95.58 23.81
N ALA A 392 17.44 -95.64 22.47
CA ALA A 392 17.19 -96.87 21.72
C ALA A 392 18.23 -97.96 22.00
N LEU A 393 19.50 -97.58 22.20
CA LEU A 393 20.56 -98.49 22.64
C LEU A 393 20.31 -99.01 24.08
N LEU A 394 19.87 -98.14 24.98
CA LEU A 394 19.56 -98.53 26.36
C LEU A 394 18.31 -99.44 26.46
N THR A 395 17.27 -99.20 25.66
CA THR A 395 16.05 -100.03 25.65
C THR A 395 16.27 -101.38 24.96
N SER A 396 17.01 -101.42 23.85
CA SER A 396 17.38 -102.70 23.18
C SER A 396 18.38 -103.54 23.99
N GLY A 397 19.20 -102.90 24.84
CA GLY A 397 20.02 -103.60 25.84
C GLY A 397 19.20 -104.23 26.98
N ASN A 398 18.02 -103.69 27.27
CA ASN A 398 17.14 -104.18 28.34
C ASN A 398 16.26 -105.37 27.90
N GLU A 399 15.98 -105.52 26.60
CA GLU A 399 15.25 -106.66 26.04
C GLU A 399 16.03 -107.99 26.06
N ARG A 400 17.34 -107.99 26.38
CA ARG A 400 18.12 -109.23 26.58
C ARG A 400 18.14 -109.75 28.02
N ARG A 401 17.29 -109.22 28.90
CA ARG A 401 17.07 -109.77 30.25
C ARG A 401 15.57 -109.90 30.55
N ALA A 402 14.96 -110.94 30.00
CA ALA A 402 13.84 -111.63 30.64
C ALA A 402 14.06 -113.14 30.46
N PRO A 403 13.85 -113.95 31.53
CA PRO A 403 14.18 -115.38 31.58
C PRO A 403 13.36 -116.28 30.65
#